data_AF-H2V443-F1
#
_entry.id   AF-H2V443-F1
#
_cell.length_a   1.000
_cell.length_b   1.000
_cell.length_c   1.000
_cell.angle_alpha   90.00
_cell.angle_beta   90.00
_cell.angle_gamma   90.00
#
_symmetry.space_group_name_H-M   'P 1'
#
loop_
_entity.id
_entity.type
_entity.pdbx_description
1 polymer ?
#
loop_
_entity_poly.entity_id
_entity_poly.type
_entity_poly.pdbx_seq_one_letter_code
_entity_poly.pdbx_strand_id
1 'polypeptide(L)'
;MCRINSDSKAVQNQSPIPNEPAAPVDCCGGLNNVDYSKMDFTLMEEFLRHINFYDTSFCVALIAIIFNPFFWNLVARWEHRTRRLSGLFGSPFLACYCLGFIIILLNVLRSHSMTVAMKAQPRWEAMDRMDVFYVGTALIIVGTVLVVSSFLALGFTGTFLGDYFGILLDEKVTVFPFNIMENPMYWGSTANYLGLALIGASPVGLILTATVAAAYKVAIQFEGPFTAQIYRERSQRRKHE
;
A
#
# COMPACT_ATOMS: atom_id res chain seq x y z
N MET A 1 -53.48 -49.95 -9.06
CA MET A 1 -52.41 -50.81 -9.61
C MET A 1 -51.23 -50.76 -8.64
N CYS A 2 -51.21 -51.67 -7.65
CA CYS A 2 -50.13 -51.81 -6.65
C CYS A 2 -49.37 -53.10 -6.96
N ARG A 3 -48.02 -53.07 -6.95
CA ARG A 3 -47.16 -54.26 -7.11
C ARG A 3 -46.71 -54.80 -5.75
N ILE A 4 -47.19 -56.01 -5.44
CA ILE A 4 -46.49 -57.25 -5.06
C ILE A 4 -45.32 -57.21 -4.05
N ASN A 5 -45.55 -57.96 -2.96
CA ASN A 5 -44.68 -58.56 -1.93
C ASN A 5 -43.38 -59.24 -2.41
N SER A 6 -42.37 -59.30 -1.53
CA SER A 6 -41.85 -60.59 -1.04
C SER A 6 -41.09 -60.43 0.28
N ASP A 7 -41.23 -61.44 1.12
CA ASP A 7 -40.92 -61.48 2.54
C ASP A 7 -39.67 -62.35 2.84
N SER A 8 -39.14 -62.19 4.05
CA SER A 8 -38.37 -63.17 4.87
C SER A 8 -36.85 -63.43 4.69
N LYS A 9 -36.12 -62.98 5.73
CA LYS A 9 -35.28 -63.73 6.72
C LYS A 9 -33.85 -63.23 6.93
N ALA A 10 -33.56 -63.03 8.22
CA ALA A 10 -32.35 -62.52 8.83
C ALA A 10 -31.24 -63.58 8.98
N VAL A 11 -29.98 -63.14 8.92
CA VAL A 11 -28.84 -63.72 9.66
C VAL A 11 -27.92 -62.58 10.09
N GLN A 12 -27.73 -62.43 11.40
CA GLN A 12 -26.72 -61.58 12.03
C GLN A 12 -25.32 -62.12 11.72
N ASN A 13 -24.36 -61.26 11.40
CA ASN A 13 -23.00 -61.47 11.87
C ASN A 13 -22.28 -60.14 12.14
N GLN A 14 -21.48 -60.13 13.19
CA GLN A 14 -21.06 -58.97 13.95
C GLN A 14 -19.53 -58.78 13.81
N SER A 15 -19.10 -57.51 13.75
CA SER A 15 -17.76 -56.97 14.14
C SER A 15 -16.65 -56.87 13.05
N PRO A 16 -15.60 -56.01 13.25
CA PRO A 16 -15.32 -54.85 12.37
C PRO A 16 -13.82 -54.73 11.95
N ILE A 17 -13.41 -53.57 11.40
CA ILE A 17 -12.02 -53.01 11.31
C ILE A 17 -11.25 -53.42 10.02
N PRO A 18 -10.41 -52.56 9.37
CA PRO A 18 -9.74 -51.37 9.92
C PRO A 18 -9.85 -50.04 9.18
N ASN A 19 -9.78 -49.01 10.03
CA ASN A 19 -9.29 -47.65 9.78
C ASN A 19 -8.15 -47.62 8.74
N GLU A 20 -8.42 -46.99 7.60
CA GLU A 20 -7.36 -46.47 6.73
C GLU A 20 -6.70 -45.27 7.41
N PRO A 21 -5.36 -45.25 7.56
CA PRO A 21 -4.68 -44.12 8.17
C PRO A 21 -4.76 -42.89 7.26
N ALA A 22 -5.20 -41.77 7.83
CA ALA A 22 -5.06 -40.45 7.22
C ALA A 22 -3.60 -40.25 6.81
N ALA A 23 -3.37 -40.03 5.52
CA ALA A 23 -2.04 -39.80 4.97
C ALA A 23 -1.35 -38.65 5.74
N PRO A 24 -0.05 -38.78 6.06
CA PRO A 24 0.67 -37.71 6.75
C PRO A 24 0.73 -36.49 5.85
N VAL A 25 0.31 -35.33 6.37
CA VAL A 25 0.37 -34.06 5.65
C VAL A 25 1.84 -33.68 5.51
N ASP A 26 2.38 -33.80 4.30
CA ASP A 26 3.79 -33.52 4.02
C ASP A 26 4.03 -32.00 4.06
N CYS A 27 4.67 -31.52 5.13
CA CYS A 27 4.93 -30.09 5.37
C CYS A 27 5.93 -29.46 4.39
N CYS A 28 6.56 -30.25 3.50
CA CYS A 28 7.54 -29.77 2.52
C CYS A 28 7.07 -29.84 1.05
N GLY A 29 5.81 -30.21 0.79
CA GLY A 29 5.26 -30.47 -0.56
C GLY A 29 4.87 -29.25 -1.40
N GLY A 30 5.25 -28.03 -1.03
CA GLY A 30 4.90 -26.82 -1.77
C GLY A 30 3.38 -26.60 -1.94
N LEU A 31 3.00 -25.65 -2.80
CA LEU A 31 1.62 -25.16 -2.99
C LEU A 31 0.59 -26.23 -3.44
N ASN A 32 1.00 -27.47 -3.70
CA ASN A 32 0.13 -28.56 -4.14
C ASN A 32 -0.71 -29.19 -3.01
N ASN A 33 -0.38 -28.91 -1.74
CA ASN A 33 -1.15 -29.36 -0.57
C ASN A 33 -2.22 -28.34 -0.11
N VAL A 34 -2.37 -27.22 -0.82
CA VAL A 34 -3.41 -26.24 -0.56
C VAL A 34 -4.60 -26.56 -1.45
N ASP A 35 -5.69 -27.02 -0.84
CA ASP A 35 -6.94 -27.27 -1.54
C ASP A 35 -7.61 -25.94 -1.94
N TYR A 36 -7.27 -25.45 -3.13
CA TYR A 36 -7.82 -24.20 -3.69
C TYR A 36 -9.34 -24.26 -3.92
N SER A 37 -9.96 -25.45 -3.89
CA SER A 37 -11.42 -25.57 -3.98
C SER A 37 -12.15 -25.08 -2.73
N LYS A 38 -11.43 -24.89 -1.61
CA LYS A 38 -11.92 -24.32 -0.34
C LYS A 38 -11.57 -22.85 -0.16
N MET A 39 -10.89 -22.21 -1.13
CA MET A 39 -10.88 -20.74 -1.14
C MET A 39 -12.33 -20.30 -1.32
N ASP A 40 -12.84 -19.54 -0.36
CA ASP A 40 -14.23 -19.10 -0.37
C ASP A 40 -14.43 -18.05 -1.48
N PHE A 41 -14.64 -18.54 -2.70
CA PHE A 41 -14.88 -17.72 -3.89
C PHE A 41 -16.12 -16.84 -3.71
N THR A 42 -17.03 -17.20 -2.80
CA THR A 42 -18.24 -16.41 -2.53
C THR A 42 -17.91 -15.05 -1.92
N LEU A 43 -16.97 -15.00 -0.97
CA LEU A 43 -16.53 -13.76 -0.34
C LEU A 43 -15.74 -12.86 -1.30
N MET A 44 -14.94 -13.46 -2.19
CA MET A 44 -14.23 -12.71 -3.24
C MET A 44 -15.17 -12.19 -4.33
N GLU A 45 -16.16 -12.99 -4.75
CA GLU A 45 -17.17 -12.58 -5.72
C GLU A 45 -18.08 -11.49 -5.14
N GLU A 46 -18.47 -11.61 -3.88
CA GLU A 46 -19.20 -10.57 -3.14
C GLU A 46 -18.37 -9.29 -3.04
N PHE A 47 -17.09 -9.39 -2.69
CA PHE A 47 -16.17 -8.25 -2.65
C PHE A 47 -16.10 -7.53 -4.01
N LEU A 48 -15.89 -8.26 -5.11
CA LEU A 48 -15.80 -7.69 -6.46
C LEU A 48 -17.13 -7.07 -6.92
N ARG A 49 -18.27 -7.64 -6.53
CA ARG A 49 -19.60 -7.10 -6.84
C ARG A 49 -19.85 -5.74 -6.20
N HIS A 50 -19.23 -5.46 -5.05
CA HIS A 50 -19.35 -4.16 -4.38
C HIS A 50 -18.49 -3.05 -5.02
N ILE A 51 -17.75 -3.37 -6.09
CA ILE A 51 -16.81 -2.45 -6.73
C ILE A 51 -17.29 -2.12 -8.14
N ASN A 52 -17.57 -0.84 -8.37
CA ASN A 52 -17.78 -0.31 -9.70
C ASN A 52 -16.47 0.28 -10.25
N PHE A 53 -15.77 -0.50 -11.08
CA PHE A 53 -14.52 -0.06 -11.73
C PHE A 53 -14.73 1.04 -12.79
N TYR A 54 -15.96 1.23 -13.29
CA TYR A 54 -16.30 2.24 -14.28
C TYR A 54 -16.73 3.58 -13.67
N ASP A 55 -16.80 3.65 -12.33
CA ASP A 55 -17.11 4.91 -11.66
C ASP A 55 -16.03 5.97 -11.94
N THR A 56 -16.48 7.17 -12.32
CA THR A 56 -15.58 8.27 -12.66
C THR A 56 -14.71 8.66 -11.48
N SER A 57 -15.25 8.67 -10.25
CA SER A 57 -14.51 9.06 -9.06
C SER A 57 -13.41 8.05 -8.73
N PHE A 58 -13.69 6.76 -8.92
CA PHE A 58 -12.70 5.69 -8.81
C PHE A 58 -11.56 5.85 -9.82
N CYS A 59 -11.88 6.07 -11.10
CA CYS A 59 -10.87 6.30 -12.13
C CYS A 59 -9.99 7.53 -11.83
N VAL A 60 -10.61 8.64 -11.40
CA VAL A 60 -9.90 9.87 -11.01
C VAL A 60 -8.99 9.60 -9.81
N ALA A 61 -9.45 8.85 -8.81
CA ALA A 61 -8.62 8.48 -7.66
C ALA A 61 -7.42 7.62 -8.07
N LEU A 62 -7.62 6.60 -8.91
CA LEU A 62 -6.53 5.76 -9.44
C LEU A 62 -5.48 6.58 -10.20
N ILE A 63 -5.92 7.45 -11.11
CA ILE A 63 -5.01 8.33 -11.86
C ILE A 63 -4.24 9.23 -10.89
N ALA A 64 -4.92 9.85 -9.91
CA ALA A 64 -4.26 10.71 -8.93
C ALA A 64 -3.25 9.96 -8.04
N ILE A 65 -3.50 8.68 -7.73
CA ILE A 65 -2.59 7.81 -6.96
C ILE A 65 -1.33 7.50 -7.76
N ILE A 66 -1.46 7.14 -9.04
CA ILE A 66 -0.32 6.75 -9.88
C ILE A 66 0.48 7.99 -10.32
N PHE A 67 -0.22 9.06 -10.70
CA PHE A 67 0.38 10.28 -11.22
C PHE A 67 1.28 10.96 -10.20
N ASN A 68 0.90 10.97 -8.92
CA ASN A 68 1.66 11.61 -7.84
C ASN A 68 3.13 11.12 -7.79
N PRO A 69 3.39 9.82 -7.48
CA PRO A 69 4.74 9.28 -7.44
C PRO A 69 5.50 9.36 -8.74
N PHE A 70 4.80 9.27 -9.86
CA PHE A 70 5.40 9.46 -11.16
C PHE A 70 5.88 10.91 -11.36
N PHE A 71 5.04 11.89 -11.04
CA PHE A 71 5.30 13.32 -11.22
C PHE A 71 6.53 13.75 -10.44
N TRP A 72 6.57 13.52 -9.12
CA TRP A 72 7.70 14.01 -8.32
C TRP A 72 9.01 13.29 -8.68
N ASN A 73 8.96 11.98 -8.99
CA ASN A 73 10.14 11.25 -9.45
C ASN A 73 10.68 11.79 -10.78
N LEU A 74 9.79 12.09 -11.73
CA LEU A 74 10.17 12.59 -13.05
C LEU A 74 10.75 14.01 -12.94
N VAL A 75 10.04 14.90 -12.26
CA VAL A 75 10.45 16.31 -12.13
C VAL A 75 11.75 16.43 -11.33
N ALA A 76 11.90 15.70 -10.22
CA ALA A 76 13.13 15.73 -9.43
C ALA A 76 14.34 15.22 -10.23
N ARG A 77 14.21 14.11 -10.97
CA ARG A 77 15.29 13.60 -11.84
C ARG A 77 15.62 14.54 -12.99
N TRP A 78 14.59 15.13 -13.60
CA TRP A 78 14.78 16.12 -14.65
C TRP A 78 15.53 17.34 -14.12
N GLU A 79 15.20 17.80 -12.92
CA GLU A 79 15.91 18.89 -12.27
C GLU A 79 17.36 18.52 -11.94
N HIS A 80 17.60 17.33 -11.37
CA HIS A 80 18.96 16.87 -11.08
C HIS A 80 19.86 16.88 -12.33
N ARG A 81 19.33 16.49 -13.49
CA ARG A 81 20.08 16.47 -14.76
C ARG A 81 20.25 17.83 -15.40
N THR A 82 19.25 18.71 -15.32
CA THR A 82 19.21 19.93 -16.14
C THR A 82 19.42 21.22 -15.36
N ARG A 83 19.20 21.21 -14.03
CA ARG A 83 19.26 22.37 -13.14
C ARG A 83 18.41 23.56 -13.61
N ARG A 84 17.39 23.29 -14.44
CA ARG A 84 16.55 24.29 -15.11
C ARG A 84 15.61 24.99 -14.13
N LEU A 85 15.01 24.26 -13.19
CA LEU A 85 14.14 24.87 -12.18
C LEU A 85 14.96 25.76 -11.25
N SER A 86 16.08 25.26 -10.73
CA SER A 86 16.97 26.07 -9.90
C SER A 86 17.44 27.33 -10.65
N GLY A 87 17.74 27.22 -11.95
CA GLY A 87 18.09 28.36 -12.80
C GLY A 87 16.95 29.36 -12.99
N LEU A 88 15.72 28.88 -13.23
CA LEU A 88 14.54 29.74 -13.42
C LEU A 88 14.17 30.52 -12.15
N PHE A 89 14.25 29.87 -10.99
CA PHE A 89 13.97 30.49 -9.70
C PHE A 89 15.17 31.24 -9.10
N GLY A 90 16.35 31.16 -9.75
CA GLY A 90 17.60 31.76 -9.27
C GLY A 90 18.17 31.13 -7.98
N SER A 91 17.50 30.13 -7.39
CA SER A 91 17.93 29.46 -6.17
C SER A 91 17.40 28.02 -6.12
N PRO A 92 18.24 27.01 -5.80
CA PRO A 92 17.80 25.63 -5.63
C PRO A 92 16.84 25.45 -4.45
N PHE A 93 16.99 26.27 -3.39
CA PHE A 93 16.07 26.22 -2.25
C PHE A 93 14.68 26.70 -2.65
N LEU A 94 14.57 27.85 -3.32
CA LEU A 94 13.28 28.37 -3.75
C LEU A 94 12.57 27.41 -4.71
N ALA A 95 13.32 26.84 -5.67
CA ALA A 95 12.78 25.84 -6.59
C ALA A 95 12.28 24.57 -5.86
N CYS A 96 13.02 24.09 -4.85
CA CYS A 96 12.61 22.96 -4.01
C CYS A 96 11.35 23.28 -3.19
N TYR A 97 11.25 24.48 -2.59
CA TYR A 97 10.04 24.93 -1.88
C TYR A 97 8.82 25.01 -2.79
N CYS A 98 8.97 25.58 -3.99
CA CYS A 98 7.91 25.63 -4.98
C CYS A 98 7.46 24.23 -5.41
N LEU A 99 8.40 23.31 -5.67
CA LEU A 99 8.07 21.92 -6.00
C LEU A 99 7.35 21.23 -4.84
N GLY A 100 7.85 21.40 -3.60
CA GLY A 100 7.23 20.84 -2.40
C GLY A 100 5.79 21.32 -2.21
N PHE A 101 5.52 22.60 -2.44
CA PHE A 101 4.16 23.15 -2.40
C PHE A 101 3.23 22.48 -3.44
N ILE A 102 3.71 22.28 -4.67
CA ILE A 102 2.96 21.57 -5.72
C ILE A 102 2.69 20.12 -5.31
N ILE A 103 3.68 19.42 -4.75
CA ILE A 103 3.54 18.05 -4.26
C ILE A 103 2.49 17.97 -3.14
N ILE A 104 2.50 18.92 -2.20
CA ILE A 104 1.47 19.00 -1.15
C ILE A 104 0.08 19.15 -1.76
N LEU A 105 -0.10 20.06 -2.73
CA LEU A 105 -1.38 20.26 -3.38
C LEU A 105 -1.85 18.99 -4.11
N LEU A 106 -0.96 18.32 -4.84
CA LEU A 106 -1.27 17.05 -5.50
C LEU A 106 -1.61 15.93 -4.50
N ASN A 107 -0.98 15.93 -3.32
CA ASN A 107 -1.29 14.99 -2.23
C ASN A 107 -2.67 15.27 -1.61
N VAL A 108 -3.05 16.54 -1.46
CA VAL A 108 -4.40 16.94 -1.02
C VAL A 108 -5.43 16.49 -2.05
N LEU A 109 -5.20 16.77 -3.33
CA LEU A 109 -6.08 16.34 -4.42
C LEU A 109 -6.25 14.82 -4.44
N ARG A 110 -5.16 14.05 -4.33
CA ARG A 110 -5.23 12.58 -4.25
C ARG A 110 -6.05 12.10 -3.05
N SER A 111 -5.80 12.66 -1.87
CA SER A 111 -6.52 12.29 -0.65
C SER A 111 -8.01 12.61 -0.75
N HIS A 112 -8.33 13.75 -1.35
CA HIS A 112 -9.71 14.15 -1.63
C HIS A 112 -10.38 13.18 -2.61
N SER A 113 -9.74 12.90 -3.76
CA SER A 113 -10.26 11.96 -4.76
C SER A 113 -10.48 10.57 -4.20
N MET A 114 -9.56 10.05 -3.38
CA MET A 114 -9.75 8.77 -2.68
C MET A 114 -10.96 8.79 -1.76
N THR A 115 -11.11 9.85 -0.96
CA THR A 115 -12.26 9.99 -0.05
C THR A 115 -13.58 10.07 -0.82
N VAL A 116 -13.61 10.81 -1.94
CA VAL A 116 -14.79 10.90 -2.82
C VAL A 116 -15.12 9.53 -3.41
N ALA A 117 -14.13 8.81 -3.96
CA ALA A 117 -14.33 7.47 -4.51
C ALA A 117 -14.86 6.47 -3.47
N MET A 118 -14.35 6.52 -2.24
CA MET A 118 -14.82 5.68 -1.14
C MET A 118 -16.26 5.98 -0.72
N LYS A 119 -16.67 7.26 -0.76
CA LYS A 119 -18.04 7.68 -0.43
C LYS A 119 -19.04 7.43 -1.55
N ALA A 120 -18.59 7.41 -2.80
CA ALA A 120 -19.44 7.21 -3.97
C ALA A 120 -19.89 5.74 -4.14
N GLN A 121 -19.20 4.78 -3.50
CA GLN A 121 -19.46 3.35 -3.68
C GLN A 121 -20.03 2.71 -2.39
N PRO A 122 -20.75 1.58 -2.52
CA PRO A 122 -21.37 0.90 -1.38
C PRO A 122 -20.35 0.48 -0.31
N ARG A 123 -20.76 0.60 0.95
CA ARG A 123 -20.05 0.01 2.08
C ARG A 123 -20.29 -1.50 2.08
N TRP A 124 -19.32 -2.26 2.59
CA TRP A 124 -19.47 -3.70 2.75
C TRP A 124 -19.82 -4.04 4.20
N GLU A 125 -21.03 -4.57 4.41
CA GLU A 125 -21.57 -4.84 5.75
C GLU A 125 -20.68 -5.77 6.58
N ALA A 126 -20.00 -6.73 5.95
CA ALA A 126 -19.06 -7.63 6.63
C ALA A 126 -17.87 -6.89 7.29
N MET A 127 -17.50 -5.71 6.78
CA MET A 127 -16.46 -4.85 7.36
C MET A 127 -17.00 -3.89 8.41
N ASP A 128 -18.33 -3.71 8.51
CA ASP A 128 -18.97 -2.74 9.41
C ASP A 128 -19.07 -3.30 10.84
N ARG A 129 -17.91 -3.60 11.43
CA ARG A 129 -17.76 -4.20 12.76
C ARG A 129 -16.90 -3.30 13.64
N MET A 130 -17.20 -3.29 14.94
CA MET A 130 -16.45 -2.48 15.92
C MET A 130 -14.97 -2.83 15.95
N ASP A 131 -14.61 -4.12 15.83
CA ASP A 131 -13.22 -4.56 15.80
C ASP A 131 -12.46 -3.96 14.60
N VAL A 132 -13.10 -3.93 13.43
CA VAL A 132 -12.52 -3.36 12.20
C VAL A 132 -12.34 -1.85 12.34
N PHE A 133 -13.29 -1.16 12.97
CA PHE A 133 -13.19 0.26 13.27
C PHE A 133 -12.00 0.58 14.20
N TYR A 134 -11.80 -0.21 15.26
CA TYR A 134 -10.67 -0.03 16.18
C TYR A 134 -9.32 -0.30 15.50
N VAL A 135 -9.23 -1.36 14.68
CA VAL A 135 -8.04 -1.64 13.88
C VAL A 135 -7.76 -0.48 12.92
N GLY A 136 -8.79 0.03 12.23
CA GLY A 136 -8.64 1.17 11.34
C GLY A 136 -8.17 2.44 12.05
N THR A 137 -8.70 2.71 13.24
CA THR A 137 -8.29 3.84 14.09
C THR A 137 -6.83 3.70 14.54
N ALA A 138 -6.43 2.51 14.99
CA ALA A 138 -5.05 2.24 15.38
C ALA A 138 -4.08 2.44 14.20
N LEU A 139 -4.46 2.00 13.00
CA LEU A 139 -3.66 2.21 11.78
C LEU A 139 -3.48 3.69 11.45
N ILE A 140 -4.52 4.53 11.59
CA ILE A 140 -4.40 5.97 11.39
C ILE A 140 -3.46 6.60 12.42
N ILE A 141 -3.56 6.21 13.69
CA ILE A 141 -2.70 6.75 14.75
C ILE A 141 -1.24 6.40 14.46
N VAL A 142 -0.94 5.13 14.23
CA VAL A 142 0.42 4.65 13.92
C VAL A 142 0.92 5.28 12.63
N GLY A 143 0.12 5.30 11.57
CA GLY A 143 0.49 5.88 10.28
C GLY A 143 0.80 7.37 10.39
N THR A 144 -0.01 8.12 11.14
CA THR A 144 0.21 9.55 11.40
C THR A 144 1.49 9.80 12.20
N VAL A 145 1.75 9.01 13.25
CA VAL A 145 3.00 9.09 14.00
C VAL A 145 4.19 8.86 13.08
N LEU A 146 4.16 7.83 12.24
CA LEU A 146 5.24 7.57 11.28
C LEU A 146 5.45 8.73 10.31
N VAL A 147 4.37 9.28 9.72
CA VAL A 147 4.48 10.40 8.77
C VAL A 147 5.01 11.66 9.43
N VAL A 148 4.44 12.07 10.56
CA VAL A 148 4.81 13.31 11.26
C VAL A 148 6.23 13.21 11.80
N SER A 149 6.59 12.11 12.46
CA SER A 149 7.95 11.94 12.97
C SER A 149 8.98 11.86 11.84
N SER A 150 8.64 11.26 10.69
CA SER A 150 9.50 11.28 9.50
C SER A 150 9.73 12.69 8.99
N PHE A 151 8.67 13.48 8.88
CA PHE A 151 8.73 14.86 8.41
C PHE A 151 9.57 15.74 9.35
N LEU A 152 9.38 15.59 10.66
CA LEU A 152 10.16 16.33 11.66
C LEU A 152 11.65 15.96 11.60
N ALA A 153 11.98 14.69 11.35
CA ALA A 153 13.36 14.23 11.30
C ALA A 153 14.08 14.61 9.99
N LEU A 154 13.38 14.62 8.84
CA LEU A 154 13.94 15.02 7.54
C LEU A 154 13.89 16.54 7.28
N GLY A 155 12.92 17.22 7.88
CA GLY A 155 12.56 18.59 7.52
C GLY A 155 11.88 18.69 6.15
N PHE A 156 11.58 19.93 5.74
CA PHE A 156 10.86 20.20 4.50
C PHE A 156 11.66 19.77 3.26
N THR A 157 12.91 20.22 3.13
CA THR A 157 13.76 19.92 1.97
C THR A 157 14.09 18.44 1.87
N GLY A 158 14.36 17.76 2.99
CA GLY A 158 14.59 16.32 3.02
C GLY A 158 13.35 15.52 2.63
N THR A 159 12.14 16.03 2.92
CA THR A 159 10.89 15.38 2.52
C THR A 159 10.55 15.58 1.05
N PHE A 160 10.80 16.77 0.51
CA PHE A 160 10.39 17.15 -0.85
C PHE A 160 11.54 17.11 -1.86
N LEU A 161 12.35 16.03 -1.80
CA LEU A 161 13.39 15.69 -2.79
C LEU A 161 14.49 16.75 -2.96
N GLY A 162 14.86 17.43 -1.86
CA GLY A 162 15.90 18.46 -1.86
C GLY A 162 17.28 17.97 -2.29
N ASP A 163 17.57 16.68 -2.13
CA ASP A 163 18.77 16.01 -2.63
C ASP A 163 18.92 16.13 -4.15
N TYR A 164 17.83 16.08 -4.91
CA TYR A 164 17.83 16.30 -6.37
C TYR A 164 18.13 17.76 -6.75
N PHE A 165 17.82 18.70 -5.85
CA PHE A 165 18.17 20.11 -5.95
C PHE A 165 19.58 20.40 -5.43
N GLY A 166 20.34 19.39 -5.02
CA GLY A 166 21.70 19.55 -4.49
C GLY A 166 21.71 20.03 -3.02
N ILE A 167 20.55 20.00 -2.35
CA ILE A 167 20.39 20.29 -0.92
C ILE A 167 20.48 18.95 -0.18
N LEU A 168 21.69 18.41 -0.10
CA LEU A 168 21.91 17.11 0.54
C LEU A 168 22.06 17.27 2.06
N LEU A 169 21.42 16.38 2.81
CA LEU A 169 21.68 16.22 4.24
C LEU A 169 23.12 15.74 4.44
N ASP A 170 23.75 16.09 5.56
CA ASP A 170 25.13 15.66 5.83
C ASP A 170 25.22 14.14 6.05
N GLU A 171 24.25 13.56 6.74
CA GLU A 171 24.14 12.14 6.98
C GLU A 171 22.70 11.66 6.80
N LYS A 172 22.52 10.37 6.47
CA LYS A 172 21.20 9.77 6.42
C LYS A 172 20.60 9.77 7.82
N VAL A 173 19.35 10.23 7.95
CA VAL A 173 18.62 10.23 9.21
C VAL A 173 18.48 8.81 9.74
N THR A 174 19.00 8.55 10.94
CA THR A 174 18.94 7.25 11.62
C THR A 174 18.06 7.27 12.86
N VAL A 175 17.50 8.42 13.24
CA VAL A 175 16.57 8.52 14.38
C VAL A 175 15.18 8.00 14.03
N PHE A 176 14.32 7.82 15.04
CA PHE A 176 12.94 7.42 14.82
C PHE A 176 12.22 8.33 13.82
N PRO A 177 11.44 7.78 12.87
CA PRO A 177 11.12 6.35 12.66
C PRO A 177 12.06 5.60 11.69
N PHE A 178 13.15 6.20 11.24
CA PHE A 178 14.10 5.60 10.29
C PHE A 178 15.00 4.50 10.90
N ASN A 179 15.09 4.41 12.24
CA ASN A 179 15.79 3.31 12.92
C ASN A 179 15.03 1.98 12.89
N ILE A 180 13.70 2.02 12.76
CA ILE A 180 12.85 0.83 12.83
C ILE A 180 12.37 0.34 11.46
N MET A 181 12.31 1.23 10.46
CA MET A 181 11.75 0.94 9.15
C MET A 181 12.34 1.85 8.07
N GLU A 182 12.49 1.30 6.87
CA GLU A 182 12.85 2.08 5.69
C GLU A 182 11.64 2.78 5.09
N ASN A 183 11.82 4.03 4.65
CA ASN A 183 10.78 4.85 4.02
C ASN A 183 9.47 4.97 4.86
N PRO A 184 9.57 5.31 6.16
CA PRO A 184 8.44 5.32 7.09
C PRO A 184 7.29 6.25 6.68
N MET A 185 7.58 7.33 5.95
CA MET A 185 6.54 8.23 5.43
C MET A 185 5.62 7.56 4.41
N TYR A 186 6.19 6.74 3.52
CA TYR A 186 5.43 6.02 2.49
C TYR A 186 4.50 4.98 3.15
N TRP A 187 5.05 4.17 4.06
CA TRP A 187 4.27 3.16 4.77
C TRP A 187 3.26 3.75 5.75
N GLY A 188 3.60 4.84 6.44
CA GLY A 188 2.68 5.55 7.31
C GLY A 188 1.49 6.15 6.55
N SER A 189 1.74 6.73 5.37
CA SER A 189 0.70 7.20 4.45
C SER A 189 -0.20 6.05 3.98
N THR A 190 0.37 4.90 3.58
CA THR A 190 -0.41 3.70 3.24
C THR A 190 -1.25 3.21 4.42
N ALA A 191 -0.70 3.18 5.64
CA ALA A 191 -1.43 2.78 6.84
C ALA A 191 -2.61 3.74 7.14
N ASN A 192 -2.43 5.04 6.92
CA ASN A 192 -3.53 6.01 7.06
C ASN A 192 -4.67 5.73 6.06
N TYR A 193 -4.36 5.47 4.79
CA TYR A 193 -5.40 5.13 3.80
C TYR A 193 -6.07 3.79 4.10
N LEU A 194 -5.29 2.80 4.56
CA LEU A 194 -5.85 1.52 4.99
C LEU A 194 -6.82 1.72 6.16
N GLY A 195 -6.41 2.50 7.15
CA GLY A 195 -7.24 2.81 8.31
C GLY A 195 -8.53 3.54 7.92
N LEU A 196 -8.46 4.50 7.01
CA LEU A 196 -9.65 5.16 6.45
C LEU A 196 -10.55 4.17 5.71
N ALA A 197 -9.99 3.24 4.93
CA ALA A 197 -10.75 2.22 4.22
C ALA A 197 -11.50 1.27 5.18
N LEU A 198 -10.85 0.88 6.29
CA LEU A 198 -11.46 0.04 7.32
C LEU A 198 -12.57 0.78 8.09
N ILE A 199 -12.31 2.00 8.56
CA ILE A 199 -13.33 2.85 9.23
C ILE A 199 -14.51 3.12 8.28
N GLY A 200 -14.20 3.34 7.01
CA GLY A 200 -15.16 3.55 5.95
C GLY A 200 -15.89 2.29 5.50
N ALA A 201 -15.56 1.10 6.03
CA ALA A 201 -16.03 -0.20 5.55
C ALA A 201 -16.06 -0.29 4.02
N SER A 202 -15.00 0.22 3.35
CA SER A 202 -15.00 0.49 1.91
C SER A 202 -14.10 -0.49 1.15
N PRO A 203 -14.67 -1.44 0.38
CA PRO A 203 -13.91 -2.34 -0.49
C PRO A 203 -13.02 -1.61 -1.49
N VAL A 204 -13.55 -0.53 -2.06
CA VAL A 204 -12.84 0.34 -2.99
C VAL A 204 -11.65 1.00 -2.30
N GLY A 205 -11.83 1.47 -1.06
CA GLY A 205 -10.75 2.00 -0.25
C GLY A 205 -9.60 1.00 -0.08
N LEU A 206 -9.91 -0.30 0.08
CA LEU A 206 -8.89 -1.35 0.16
C LEU A 206 -8.11 -1.50 -1.15
N ILE A 207 -8.79 -1.51 -2.29
CA ILE A 207 -8.14 -1.57 -3.62
C ILE A 207 -7.27 -0.34 -3.87
N LEU A 208 -7.82 0.86 -3.62
CA LEU A 208 -7.08 2.10 -3.79
C LEU A 208 -5.86 2.14 -2.87
N THR A 209 -5.98 1.66 -1.63
CA THR A 209 -4.85 1.56 -0.70
C THR A 209 -3.79 0.56 -1.19
N ALA A 210 -4.19 -0.61 -1.68
CA ALA A 210 -3.27 -1.57 -2.28
C ALA A 210 -2.55 -0.96 -3.50
N THR A 211 -3.27 -0.16 -4.30
CA THR A 211 -2.70 0.59 -5.43
C THR A 211 -1.68 1.63 -4.94
N VAL A 212 -1.97 2.36 -3.86
CA VAL A 212 -1.01 3.29 -3.22
C VAL A 212 0.25 2.54 -2.79
N ALA A 213 0.11 1.41 -2.11
CA ALA A 213 1.25 0.60 -1.67
C ALA A 213 2.10 0.12 -2.84
N ALA A 214 1.48 -0.35 -3.93
CA ALA A 214 2.18 -0.75 -5.14
C ALA A 214 2.92 0.42 -5.80
N ALA A 215 2.25 1.57 -5.98
CA ALA A 215 2.84 2.76 -6.57
C ALA A 215 4.04 3.28 -5.75
N TYR A 216 3.93 3.26 -4.41
CA TYR A 216 5.02 3.61 -3.50
C TYR A 216 6.19 2.63 -3.57
N LYS A 217 5.92 1.32 -3.62
CA LYS A 217 6.98 0.31 -3.77
C LYS A 217 7.76 0.53 -5.06
N VAL A 218 7.08 0.82 -6.16
CA VAL A 218 7.72 1.15 -7.45
C VAL A 218 8.53 2.44 -7.31
N ALA A 219 7.98 3.49 -6.71
CA ALA A 219 8.69 4.76 -6.49
C ALA A 219 9.99 4.55 -5.70
N ILE A 220 9.92 3.83 -4.57
CA ILE A 220 11.07 3.53 -3.70
C ILE A 220 12.14 2.75 -4.47
N GLN A 221 11.75 1.78 -5.31
CA GLN A 221 12.70 0.98 -6.10
C GLN A 221 13.52 1.84 -7.08
N PHE A 222 12.93 2.92 -7.59
CA PHE A 222 13.65 3.87 -8.45
C PHE A 222 14.41 4.95 -7.68
N GLU A 223 13.84 5.44 -6.58
CA GLU A 223 14.40 6.51 -5.75
C GLU A 223 15.64 6.03 -4.98
N GLY A 224 15.55 4.86 -4.33
CA GLY A 224 16.59 4.33 -3.46
C GLY A 224 17.99 4.27 -4.09
N PRO A 225 18.17 3.61 -5.25
CA PRO A 225 19.47 3.55 -5.93
C PRO A 225 19.98 4.93 -6.37
N PHE A 226 19.08 5.82 -6.78
CA PHE A 226 19.44 7.14 -7.27
C PHE A 226 19.91 8.06 -6.16
N THR A 227 19.18 8.12 -5.04
CA THR A 227 19.60 8.87 -3.86
C THR A 227 20.91 8.30 -3.30
N ALA A 228 21.08 6.97 -3.24
CA ALA A 228 22.34 6.36 -2.81
C ALA A 228 23.54 6.79 -3.68
N GLN A 229 23.33 6.89 -5.00
CA GLN A 229 24.36 7.38 -5.93
C GLN A 229 24.74 8.84 -5.62
N ILE A 230 23.75 9.73 -5.44
CA ILE A 230 23.97 11.15 -5.11
C ILE A 230 24.83 11.31 -3.85
N TYR A 231 24.50 10.58 -2.78
CA TYR A 231 25.27 10.64 -1.52
C TYR A 231 26.67 10.02 -1.67
N ARG A 232 26.84 8.97 -2.48
CA ARG A 232 28.16 8.38 -2.77
C ARG A 232 29.05 9.36 -3.52
N GLU A 233 28.55 10.04 -4.53
CA GLU A 233 29.30 11.05 -5.30
C GLU A 233 29.76 12.21 -4.41
N ARG A 234 28.91 12.70 -3.50
CA ARG A 234 29.31 13.71 -2.49
C ARG A 234 30.43 13.20 -1.59
N SER A 235 30.32 11.96 -1.09
CA SER A 235 31.34 11.38 -0.20
C SER A 235 32.71 11.24 -0.90
N GLN A 236 32.71 10.99 -2.21
CA GLN A 236 33.93 10.92 -3.01
C GLN A 236 34.54 12.31 -3.22
N ARG A 237 33.73 13.33 -3.53
CA ARG A 237 34.20 14.71 -3.67
C ARG A 237 34.84 15.24 -2.39
N ARG A 238 34.20 15.03 -1.23
CA ARG A 238 34.75 15.42 0.09
C ARG A 238 36.06 14.71 0.47
N LYS A 239 36.37 13.56 -0.12
CA LYS A 239 37.66 12.87 0.11
C LYS A 239 38.80 13.41 -0.75
N HIS A 240 38.49 14.15 -1.81
CA HIS A 240 39.47 14.74 -2.74
C HIS A 240 39.69 16.24 -2.49
N GLU A 241 38.90 16.85 -1.60
CA GLU A 241 39.10 18.19 -1.05
C GLU A 241 39.96 18.09 0.23
#